data_AF-A0A2K8SE20-F1
#
_entry.id   AF-A0A2K8SE20-F1
#
_cell.length_a   1.000
_cell.length_b   1.000
_cell.length_c   1.000
_cell.angle_alpha   90.00
_cell.angle_beta   90.00
_cell.angle_gamma   90.00
#
_symmetry.space_group_name_H-M   'P 1'
#
loop_
_entity.id
_entity.type
_entity.pdbx_description
1 polymer ?
#
loop_
_entity_poly.entity_id
_entity_poly.type
_entity_poly.pdbx_seq_one_letter_code
_entity_poly.pdbx_strand_id
1 'polypeptide(L)'
;MNKKTEKLKQGIFKVAVSSMILFIISLVLTSIFVTLLVIHTLKIQMSWLWLGLAVVTGVIAIFALFSMIGGFIFLKANKNWKELQKVQKKSALDWGLFYFVFSSKIDKLSDIEHKKQIENNEL
;
A
#
# COMPACT_ATOMS: atom_id res chain seq x y z
N MET A 1 -4.62 20.01 16.80
CA MET A 1 -4.60 18.68 16.15
C MET A 1 -3.22 18.07 16.38
N ASN A 2 -3.11 16.78 16.72
CA ASN A 2 -1.84 16.20 17.13
C ASN A 2 -0.92 16.01 15.88
N LYS A 3 0.23 16.71 15.83
CA LYS A 3 1.15 16.71 14.66
C LYS A 3 1.59 15.29 14.25
N LYS A 4 1.59 14.33 15.18
CA LYS A 4 1.95 12.93 14.92
C LYS A 4 0.91 12.20 14.06
N THR A 5 -0.38 12.38 14.35
CA THR A 5 -1.47 11.79 13.57
C THR A 5 -1.53 12.31 12.14
N GLU A 6 -1.22 13.59 11.91
CA GLU A 6 -1.16 14.15 10.56
C GLU A 6 0.00 13.57 9.74
N LYS A 7 1.19 13.44 10.33
CA LYS A 7 2.34 12.80 9.67
C LYS A 7 2.04 11.35 9.28
N LEU A 8 1.31 10.61 10.11
CA LEU A 8 0.90 9.24 9.80
C LEU A 8 -0.08 9.20 8.63
N LYS A 9 -1.15 10.02 8.66
CA LYS A 9 -2.12 10.13 7.55
C LYS A 9 -1.43 10.51 6.23
N GLN A 10 -0.52 11.48 6.26
CA GLN A 10 0.26 11.89 5.09
C GLN A 10 1.17 10.78 4.58
N GLY A 11 1.83 10.03 5.46
CA GLY A 11 2.65 8.89 5.08
C GLY A 11 1.83 7.80 4.38
N ILE A 12 0.66 7.47 4.95
CA ILE A 12 -0.23 6.45 4.38
C ILE A 12 -0.78 6.90 3.03
N PHE A 13 -1.18 8.17 2.93
CA PHE A 13 -1.60 8.78 1.67
C PHE A 13 -0.48 8.73 0.61
N LYS A 14 0.75 9.07 0.98
CA LYS A 14 1.90 9.01 0.07
C LYS A 14 2.14 7.60 -0.45
N VAL A 15 2.02 6.58 0.40
CA VAL A 15 2.15 5.18 -0.05
C VAL A 15 0.97 4.73 -0.89
N ALA A 16 -0.25 5.17 -0.59
CA ALA A 16 -1.42 4.86 -1.42
C ALA A 16 -1.27 5.46 -2.84
N VAL A 17 -0.83 6.73 -2.92
CA VAL A 17 -0.54 7.40 -4.20
C VAL A 17 0.63 6.73 -4.93
N SER A 18 1.71 6.39 -4.22
CA SER A 18 2.83 5.66 -4.79
C SER A 18 2.41 4.29 -5.35
N SER A 19 1.53 3.57 -4.63
CA SER A 19 0.95 2.29 -5.07
C SER A 19 0.10 2.46 -6.32
N MET A 20 -0.70 3.53 -6.38
CA MET A 20 -1.54 3.85 -7.55
C MET A 20 -0.68 4.15 -8.79
N ILE A 21 0.40 4.91 -8.64
CA ILE A 21 1.34 5.18 -9.74
C ILE A 21 2.00 3.88 -10.22
N LEU A 22 2.50 3.06 -9.29
CA LEU A 22 3.09 1.75 -9.62
C LEU A 22 2.11 0.82 -10.31
N PHE A 23 0.84 0.84 -9.91
CA PHE A 23 -0.22 0.07 -10.54
C PHE A 23 -0.43 0.47 -12.00
N ILE A 24 -0.51 1.78 -12.27
CA ILE A 24 -0.66 2.31 -13.64
C ILE A 24 0.54 1.91 -14.50
N ILE A 25 1.77 2.09 -13.99
CA ILE A 25 2.99 1.69 -14.72
C ILE A 25 2.98 0.19 -15.01
N SER A 26 2.58 -0.64 -14.04
CA SER A 26 2.50 -2.09 -14.21
C SER A 26 1.44 -2.50 -15.23
N LEU A 27 0.30 -1.81 -15.30
CA LEU A 27 -0.71 -2.05 -16.33
C LEU A 27 -0.18 -1.72 -17.74
N VAL A 28 0.49 -0.57 -17.88
CA VAL A 28 1.09 -0.17 -19.16
C VAL A 28 2.14 -1.19 -19.61
N LEU A 29 3.05 -1.59 -18.72
CA LEU A 29 4.09 -2.59 -19.01
C LEU A 29 3.48 -3.95 -19.37
N THR A 30 2.48 -4.41 -18.60
CA THR A 30 1.82 -5.68 -18.88
C THR A 30 1.14 -5.66 -20.25
N SER A 31 0.46 -4.56 -20.60
CA SER A 31 -0.16 -4.39 -21.92
C SER A 31 0.87 -4.43 -23.06
N ILE A 32 2.01 -3.76 -22.89
CA ILE A 32 3.12 -3.77 -23.85
C ILE A 32 3.66 -5.20 -24.01
N PHE A 33 3.95 -5.91 -22.92
CA PHE A 33 4.49 -7.27 -22.97
C PHE A 33 3.51 -8.27 -23.58
N VAL A 34 2.21 -8.15 -23.29
CA VAL A 34 1.18 -8.97 -23.92
C VAL A 34 1.12 -8.69 -25.42
N THR A 35 1.16 -7.42 -25.83
CA THR A 35 1.15 -7.06 -27.25
C THR A 35 2.37 -7.60 -27.98
N LEU A 36 3.57 -7.46 -27.39
CA LEU A 36 4.81 -8.01 -27.93
C LEU A 36 4.78 -9.54 -27.99
N LEU A 37 4.23 -10.20 -26.98
CA LEU A 37 4.03 -11.64 -26.96
C LEU A 37 3.17 -12.08 -28.16
N VAL A 38 2.00 -11.46 -28.35
CA VAL A 38 1.09 -11.79 -29.47
C VAL A 38 1.77 -11.62 -30.83
N ILE A 39 2.49 -10.52 -31.03
CA ILE A 39 3.25 -10.27 -32.27
C ILE A 39 4.30 -11.36 -32.51
N HIS A 40 5.00 -11.80 -31.46
CA HIS A 40 6.04 -12.82 -31.56
C HIS A 40 5.44 -14.22 -31.79
N THR A 41 4.31 -14.53 -31.16
CA THR A 41 3.56 -15.79 -31.35
C THR A 41 3.08 -15.94 -32.79
N LEU A 42 2.62 -14.85 -33.42
CA LEU A 42 2.22 -14.83 -34.83
C LEU A 42 3.39 -15.16 -35.79
N LYS A 43 4.63 -14.93 -35.36
CA LYS A 43 5.85 -15.32 -36.10
C LYS A 43 6.38 -16.72 -35.74
N ILE A 44 5.56 -17.57 -35.11
CA ILE A 44 5.83 -18.99 -34.79
C ILE A 44 6.91 -19.22 -33.71
N GLN A 45 7.63 -18.18 -33.28
CA GLN A 45 8.56 -18.26 -32.15
C GLN A 45 7.92 -17.76 -30.87
N MET A 46 7.41 -18.67 -30.03
CA MET A 46 6.91 -18.33 -28.70
C MET A 46 8.10 -17.99 -27.79
N SER A 47 8.33 -16.71 -27.53
CA SER A 47 9.40 -16.30 -26.60
C SER A 47 8.88 -16.36 -25.17
N TRP A 48 9.35 -17.38 -24.44
CA TRP A 48 9.05 -17.62 -23.03
C TRP A 48 9.46 -16.44 -22.13
N LEU A 49 10.42 -15.64 -22.56
CA LEU A 49 10.88 -14.46 -21.84
C LEU A 49 9.77 -13.41 -21.72
N TRP A 50 9.04 -13.11 -22.80
CA TRP A 50 7.93 -12.15 -22.77
C TRP A 50 6.75 -12.65 -21.94
N LEU A 51 6.48 -13.96 -21.99
CA LEU A 51 5.46 -14.59 -21.16
C LEU A 51 5.81 -14.45 -19.68
N GLY A 52 7.05 -14.76 -19.30
CA GLY A 52 7.54 -14.58 -17.93
C GLY A 52 7.43 -13.14 -17.44
N LEU A 53 7.85 -12.17 -18.26
CA LEU A 53 7.74 -10.74 -17.92
C LEU A 53 6.29 -10.29 -17.75
N ALA A 54 5.38 -10.70 -18.64
CA ALA A 54 3.95 -10.36 -18.53
C ALA A 54 3.31 -10.93 -17.26
N VAL A 55 3.68 -12.17 -16.88
CA VAL A 55 3.20 -12.80 -15.64
C VAL A 55 3.75 -12.07 -14.42
N VAL A 56 5.04 -11.76 -14.37
CA VAL A 56 5.66 -11.05 -13.24
C VAL A 56 5.05 -9.66 -13.06
N THR A 57 4.88 -8.88 -14.14
CA THR A 57 4.25 -7.56 -14.04
C THR A 57 2.77 -7.64 -13.66
N GLY A 58 2.07 -8.69 -14.11
CA GLY A 58 0.69 -8.97 -13.70
C GLY A 58 0.58 -9.24 -12.19
N VAL A 59 1.48 -10.06 -11.63
CA VAL A 59 1.54 -10.31 -10.18
C VAL A 59 1.81 -9.01 -9.41
N ILE A 60 2.77 -8.19 -9.86
CA ILE A 60 3.06 -6.89 -9.26
C ILE A 60 1.82 -5.98 -9.28
N ALA A 61 1.08 -5.96 -10.39
CA ALA A 61 -0.15 -5.18 -10.50
C ALA A 61 -1.22 -5.64 -9.50
N ILE A 62 -1.38 -6.95 -9.29
CA ILE A 62 -2.31 -7.50 -8.29
C ILE A 62 -1.92 -7.05 -6.87
N PHE A 63 -0.65 -7.15 -6.50
CA PHE A 63 -0.17 -6.68 -5.18
C PHE A 63 -0.34 -5.17 -5.01
N ALA A 64 -0.06 -4.38 -6.05
CA ALA A 64 -0.26 -2.93 -6.04
C ALA A 64 -1.74 -2.56 -5.88
N LEU A 65 -2.64 -3.32 -6.49
CA LEU A 65 -4.09 -3.16 -6.37
C LEU A 65 -4.58 -3.44 -4.93
N PHE A 66 -4.14 -4.54 -4.31
CA PHE A 66 -4.45 -4.81 -2.91
C PHE A 66 -3.89 -3.72 -1.96
N SER A 67 -2.66 -3.27 -2.20
CA SER A 67 -2.05 -2.17 -1.44
C SER A 67 -2.87 -0.87 -1.57
N MET A 68 -3.29 -0.54 -2.79
CA MET A 68 -4.12 0.63 -3.07
C MET A 68 -5.46 0.54 -2.34
N ILE A 69 -6.17 -0.60 -2.46
CA ILE A 69 -7.45 -0.83 -1.79
C ILE A 69 -7.31 -0.72 -0.27
N GLY A 70 -6.30 -1.36 0.32
CA GLY A 70 -6.03 -1.28 1.77
C GLY A 70 -5.78 0.14 2.25
N GLY A 71 -4.91 0.88 1.53
CA GLY A 71 -4.60 2.28 1.84
C GLY A 71 -5.82 3.20 1.75
N PHE A 72 -6.63 3.09 0.69
CA PHE A 72 -7.85 3.90 0.53
C PHE A 72 -8.94 3.54 1.55
N ILE A 73 -9.16 2.25 1.84
CA ILE A 73 -10.13 1.82 2.86
C ILE A 73 -9.72 2.38 4.22
N PHE A 74 -8.44 2.31 4.57
CA PHE A 74 -7.94 2.86 5.83
C PHE A 74 -8.12 4.38 5.90
N LEU A 75 -7.75 5.12 4.85
CA LEU A 75 -7.92 6.56 4.79
C LEU A 75 -9.40 6.97 4.89
N LYS A 76 -10.29 6.22 4.24
CA LYS A 76 -11.74 6.48 4.28
C LYS A 76 -12.32 6.20 5.67
N ALA A 77 -11.98 5.06 6.28
CA ALA A 77 -12.44 4.70 7.63
C ALA A 77 -11.90 5.67 8.70
N ASN A 78 -10.71 6.23 8.50
CA ASN A 78 -10.03 7.10 9.47
C ASN A 78 -10.00 8.58 9.06
N LYS A 79 -10.92 9.02 8.17
CA LYS A 79 -10.98 10.40 7.68
C LYS A 79 -11.03 11.42 8.83
N ASN A 80 -11.85 11.16 9.84
CA ASN A 80 -12.11 12.07 10.98
C ASN A 80 -11.37 11.70 12.27
N TRP A 81 -10.42 10.75 12.23
CA TRP A 81 -9.63 10.41 13.41
C TRP A 81 -8.88 11.65 13.90
N LYS A 82 -9.05 11.97 15.20
CA LYS A 82 -8.25 12.94 15.97
C LYS A 82 -7.30 12.31 17.02
N GLU A 83 -7.54 11.05 17.43
CA GLU A 83 -6.79 10.34 18.49
C GLU A 83 -6.31 8.94 18.06
N LEU A 84 -5.03 8.63 18.31
CA LEU A 84 -4.32 7.41 17.88
C LEU A 84 -4.93 6.10 18.41
N GLN A 85 -5.71 6.16 19.49
CA GLN A 85 -6.39 5.00 20.06
C GLN A 85 -7.70 4.63 19.34
N LYS A 86 -8.24 5.50 18.48
CA LYS A 86 -9.49 5.27 17.73
C LYS A 86 -9.26 4.79 16.30
N VAL A 87 -8.11 4.16 16.03
CA VAL A 87 -7.81 3.59 14.71
C VAL A 87 -8.84 2.52 14.38
N GLN A 88 -9.70 2.79 13.41
CA GLN A 88 -10.58 1.77 12.86
C GLN A 88 -9.88 1.06 11.71
N LYS A 89 -10.11 -0.25 11.58
CA LYS A 89 -9.59 -1.08 10.49
C LYS A 89 -8.05 -1.04 10.37
N LYS A 90 -7.34 -1.17 11.50
CA LYS A 90 -5.87 -1.42 11.53
C LYS A 90 -5.49 -2.60 10.63
N SER A 91 -6.34 -3.64 10.61
CA SER A 91 -6.26 -4.79 9.70
C SER A 91 -6.18 -4.43 8.21
N ALA A 92 -6.72 -3.30 7.75
CA ALA A 92 -6.58 -2.88 6.34
C ALA A 92 -5.16 -2.46 5.98
N LEU A 93 -4.34 -2.11 6.98
CA LEU A 93 -2.90 -1.89 6.81
C LEU A 93 -2.09 -3.19 6.86
N ASP A 94 -2.65 -4.29 7.33
CA ASP A 94 -1.94 -5.57 7.40
C ASP A 94 -1.86 -6.29 6.05
N TRP A 95 -2.36 -5.65 4.98
CA TRP A 95 -2.40 -6.21 3.64
C TRP A 95 -1.39 -5.51 2.71
N GLY A 96 -0.61 -6.31 1.99
CA GLY A 96 0.32 -5.83 0.96
C GLY A 96 1.50 -5.02 1.50
N LEU A 97 1.86 -3.94 0.79
CA LEU A 97 3.02 -3.08 1.08
C LEU A 97 2.88 -2.28 2.38
N PHE A 98 1.66 -2.10 2.88
CA PHE A 98 1.38 -1.33 4.08
C PHE A 98 1.75 -2.03 5.39
N TYR A 99 1.71 -3.37 5.40
CA TYR A 99 2.03 -4.17 6.59
C TYR A 99 3.47 -3.92 7.04
N PHE A 100 4.41 -4.00 6.09
CA PHE A 100 5.84 -3.84 6.37
C PHE A 100 6.23 -2.40 6.73
N VAL A 101 5.59 -1.40 6.12
CA VAL A 101 6.05 0.01 6.24
C VAL A 101 5.38 0.75 7.40
N PHE A 102 4.12 0.44 7.71
CA PHE A 102 3.33 1.24 8.64
C PHE A 102 2.77 0.48 9.84
N SER A 103 2.54 -0.84 9.77
CA SER A 103 2.02 -1.58 10.93
C SER A 103 2.96 -1.45 12.14
N SER A 104 4.27 -1.65 11.95
CA SER A 104 5.27 -1.49 13.03
C SER A 104 5.46 -0.04 13.52
N LYS A 105 5.23 0.96 12.64
CA LYS A 105 5.29 2.37 13.05
C LYS A 105 4.08 2.76 13.89
N ILE A 106 2.91 2.20 13.59
CA ILE A 106 1.69 2.48 14.34
C ILE A 106 1.78 1.85 15.73
N ASP A 107 2.30 0.62 15.87
CA ASP A 107 2.47 -0.02 17.18
C ASP A 107 3.47 0.73 18.06
N LYS A 108 4.63 1.11 17.51
CA LYS A 108 5.59 1.94 18.24
C LYS A 108 5.01 3.29 18.67
N LEU A 109 4.17 3.91 17.84
CA LEU A 109 3.55 5.18 18.17
C LEU A 109 2.45 5.03 19.24
N SER A 110 1.68 3.94 19.22
CA SER A 110 0.65 3.71 20.24
C SER A 110 1.26 3.45 21.61
N ASP A 111 2.35 2.68 21.71
CA ASP A 111 3.02 2.41 22.98
C ASP A 111 3.59 3.68 23.62
N ILE A 112 4.18 4.57 22.81
CA ILE A 112 4.72 5.85 23.29
C ILE A 112 3.61 6.76 23.82
N GLU A 113 2.44 6.76 23.19
CA GLU A 113 1.32 7.60 23.60
C GLU A 113 0.61 7.03 24.83
N HIS A 114 0.52 5.70 24.94
CA HIS A 114 0.02 5.03 26.13
C HIS A 114 0.93 5.26 27.35
N LYS A 115 2.26 5.25 27.14
CA LYS A 115 3.23 5.52 28.21
C LYS A 115 3.17 6.97 28.70
N LYS A 116 2.98 7.93 27.78
CA LYS A 116 2.80 9.35 28.14
C LYS A 116 1.50 9.65 28.88
N GLN A 117 0.43 8.91 28.59
CA GLN A 117 -0.82 9.06 29.34
C GLN A 117 -0.71 8.52 30.77
N ILE A 118 0.10 7.48 30.99
CA ILE A 118 0.35 6.93 32.33
C ILE A 118 1.19 7.93 33.15
N GLU A 119 2.30 8.44 32.61
CA GLU A 119 3.14 9.44 33.30
C GLU A 119 2.39 10.73 33.66
N ASN A 120 1.47 11.20 32.81
CA ASN A 120 0.67 12.41 33.09
C ASN A 120 -0.48 12.18 34.08
N ASN A 121 -0.85 10.93 34.37
CA ASN A 121 -1.88 10.61 35.38
C ASN A 121 -1.27 10.32 36.77
N GLU A 122 0.05 10.12 36.85
CA GLU A 122 0.80 9.93 38.09
C GLU A 122 1.40 11.23 38.66
N LEU A 123 1.20 12.36 37.96
CA LEU A 123 1.55 13.73 38.36
C LEU A 123 0.29 14.54 38.69
#